data_AF-A0A0N1FU85-F1
#
_entry.id   AF-A0A0N1FU85-F1
#
_cell.length_a   1.000
_cell.length_b   1.000
_cell.length_c   1.000
_cell.angle_alpha   90.00
_cell.angle_beta   90.00
_cell.angle_gamma   90.00
#
_symmetry.space_group_name_H-M   'P 1'
#
loop_
_entity.id
_entity.type
_entity.pdbx_description
1 polymer ?
#
loop_
_entity_poly.entity_id
_entity_poly.type
_entity_poly.pdbx_seq_one_letter_code
_entity_poly.pdbx_strand_id
1 'polypeptide(L)'
;MNAAPEPVKKGRTITVTGALTHASWEYGKYVGYTGQPVKLQFKKKGAGAYTTVKTIKTTTGGALKTTVTASVDGTYRYSFAGTTTTPAVNATGDYIDVR
;
A
#
# COMPACT_ATOMS: atom_id res chain seq x y z
N MET A 1 4.82 0.58 5.53
CA MET A 1 3.93 -0.45 4.96
C MET A 1 4.64 -1.78 5.06
N ASN A 2 3.92 -2.90 5.05
CA ASN A 2 4.50 -4.23 5.18
C ASN A 2 3.70 -5.26 4.36
N ALA A 3 4.38 -6.14 3.64
CA ALA A 3 3.87 -7.29 2.91
C ALA A 3 4.40 -8.55 3.59
N ALA A 4 3.51 -9.43 4.06
CA ALA A 4 3.92 -10.65 4.77
C ALA A 4 2.92 -11.80 4.54
N PRO A 5 3.33 -13.07 4.69
CA PRO A 5 4.64 -13.55 5.12
C PRO A 5 5.71 -13.44 4.04
N GLU A 6 6.99 -13.46 4.45
CA GLU A 6 8.15 -13.50 3.56
C GLU A 6 9.23 -14.42 4.16
N PRO A 7 9.89 -15.27 3.36
CA PRO A 7 9.56 -15.61 1.97
C PRO A 7 8.22 -16.34 1.87
N VAL A 8 7.55 -16.21 0.72
CA VAL A 8 6.20 -16.77 0.51
C VAL A 8 6.21 -17.77 -0.64
N LYS A 9 5.49 -18.88 -0.47
CA LYS A 9 5.35 -19.84 -1.57
C LYS A 9 4.48 -19.27 -2.69
N LYS A 10 4.82 -19.56 -3.93
CA LYS A 10 3.98 -19.21 -5.09
C LYS A 10 2.54 -19.69 -4.91
N GLY A 11 1.58 -18.84 -5.26
CA GLY A 11 0.15 -19.11 -5.12
C GLY A 11 -0.41 -18.89 -3.70
N ARG A 12 0.42 -18.53 -2.72
CA ARG A 12 -0.04 -18.24 -1.36
C ARG A 12 -0.43 -16.78 -1.18
N THR A 13 -1.26 -16.54 -0.18
CA THR A 13 -1.75 -15.21 0.16
C THR A 13 -0.71 -14.43 0.94
N ILE A 14 -0.53 -13.17 0.55
CA ILE A 14 0.23 -12.14 1.26
C ILE A 14 -0.77 -11.12 1.80
N THR A 15 -0.57 -10.70 3.04
CA THR A 15 -1.24 -9.55 3.64
C THR A 15 -0.36 -8.33 3.49
N VAL A 16 -0.88 -7.30 2.81
CA VAL A 16 -0.24 -5.99 2.69
C VAL A 16 -0.94 -5.03 3.65
N THR A 17 -0.16 -4.33 4.47
CA THR A 17 -0.61 -3.40 5.48
C THR A 17 0.08 -2.05 5.36
N GLY A 18 -0.58 -1.00 5.83
CA GLY A 18 -0.06 0.36 5.86
C GLY A 18 -1.01 1.30 6.56
N ALA A 19 -0.71 2.60 6.49
CA ALA A 19 -1.60 3.66 6.93
C ALA A 19 -1.44 4.87 6.01
N LEU A 20 -2.53 5.60 5.78
CA LEU A 20 -2.51 6.92 5.19
C LEU A 20 -2.81 7.94 6.29
N THR A 21 -1.92 8.90 6.45
CA THR A 21 -2.07 10.02 7.39
C THR A 21 -2.02 11.33 6.65
N HIS A 22 -2.74 12.33 7.14
CA HIS A 22 -2.67 13.70 6.65
C HIS A 22 -2.28 14.66 7.78
N ALA A 23 -1.73 15.82 7.43
CA ALA A 23 -1.47 16.86 8.42
C ALA A 23 -2.80 17.45 8.91
N SER A 24 -2.99 17.52 10.22
CA SER A 24 -4.11 18.22 10.83
C SER A 24 -3.59 19.39 11.66
N TRP A 25 -4.00 20.60 11.25
CA TRP A 25 -3.71 21.83 11.97
C TRP A 25 -4.48 21.93 13.29
N GLU A 26 -5.69 21.36 13.34
CA GLU A 26 -6.53 21.29 14.55
C GLU A 26 -5.82 20.54 15.68
N TYR A 27 -5.17 19.41 15.36
CA TYR A 27 -4.47 18.58 16.35
C TYR A 27 -2.96 18.82 16.42
N GLY A 28 -2.42 19.71 15.58
CA GLY A 28 -0.97 19.97 15.49
C GLY A 28 -0.13 18.74 15.15
N LYS A 29 -0.71 17.72 14.51
CA LYS A 29 -0.05 16.44 14.22
C LYS A 29 -0.63 15.77 12.98
N TYR A 30 0.03 14.73 12.51
CA TYR A 30 -0.52 13.85 11.50
C TYR A 30 -1.60 12.95 12.10
N VAL A 31 -2.77 12.89 11.47
CA VAL A 31 -3.87 12.02 11.87
C VAL A 31 -4.27 11.11 10.72
N GLY A 32 -4.93 10.00 11.05
CA GLY A 32 -5.34 8.99 10.09
C GLY A 32 -6.36 9.54 9.09
N TYR A 33 -6.04 9.46 7.79
CA TYR A 33 -6.92 9.97 6.75
C TYR A 33 -7.90 8.88 6.31
N THR A 34 -9.09 8.89 6.92
CA THR A 34 -10.10 7.83 6.80
C THR A 34 -10.95 7.96 5.53
N GLY A 35 -11.46 6.83 5.00
CA GLY A 35 -12.38 6.78 3.87
C GLY A 35 -11.76 7.02 2.49
N GLN A 36 -10.44 7.21 2.41
CA GLN A 36 -9.74 7.60 1.19
C GLN A 36 -9.43 6.39 0.30
N PRO A 37 -9.65 6.49 -1.03
CA PRO A 37 -9.22 5.47 -1.96
C PRO A 37 -7.69 5.48 -2.10
N VAL A 38 -7.07 4.32 -1.86
CA VAL A 38 -5.64 4.10 -1.99
C VAL A 38 -5.40 2.88 -2.87
N LYS A 39 -4.50 3.05 -3.85
CA LYS A 39 -4.13 2.01 -4.80
C LYS A 39 -3.02 1.15 -4.21
N LEU A 40 -3.22 -0.16 -4.12
CA LEU A 40 -2.12 -1.10 -3.98
C LEU A 40 -1.54 -1.34 -5.37
N GLN A 41 -0.26 -1.05 -5.51
CA GLN A 41 0.49 -1.23 -6.73
C GLN A 41 1.55 -2.32 -6.56
N PHE A 42 1.89 -2.99 -7.65
CA PHE A 42 2.94 -4.00 -7.70
C PHE A 42 3.89 -3.70 -8.86
N LYS A 43 5.18 -3.87 -8.62
CA LYS A 43 6.22 -3.84 -9.65
C LYS A 43 6.98 -5.16 -9.59
N LYS A 44 6.80 -5.99 -10.61
CA LYS A 44 7.56 -7.24 -10.76
C LYS A 44 9.07 -6.92 -10.77
N LYS A 45 9.89 -7.79 -10.17
CA LYS A 45 11.35 -7.69 -10.24
C LYS A 45 11.80 -7.57 -11.72
N GLY A 46 12.64 -6.57 -12.01
CA GLY A 46 13.10 -6.26 -13.37
C GLY A 46 12.13 -5.46 -14.24
N ALA A 47 10.89 -5.19 -13.79
CA ALA A 47 9.97 -4.31 -14.51
C ALA A 47 10.30 -2.83 -14.26
N GLY A 48 10.06 -1.99 -15.27
CA GLY A 48 10.29 -0.55 -15.20
C GLY A 48 9.20 0.25 -14.49
N ALA A 49 7.99 -0.30 -14.34
CA ALA A 49 6.83 0.45 -13.85
C ALA A 49 5.98 -0.34 -12.85
N TYR A 50 5.31 0.40 -11.96
CA TYR A 50 4.29 -0.11 -11.05
C TYR A 50 2.94 -0.19 -11.75
N THR A 51 2.20 -1.28 -11.54
CA THR A 51 0.81 -1.43 -11.98
C THR A 51 -0.12 -1.49 -10.77
N THR A 52 -1.34 -0.98 -10.90
CA THR A 52 -2.33 -1.07 -9.83
C THR A 52 -2.95 -2.47 -9.84
N VAL A 53 -2.83 -3.19 -8.72
CA VAL A 53 -3.41 -4.53 -8.56
C VAL A 53 -4.70 -4.51 -7.75
N LYS A 54 -4.92 -3.47 -6.93
CA LYS A 54 -6.13 -3.31 -6.14
C LYS A 54 -6.33 -1.86 -5.74
N THR A 55 -7.57 -1.46 -5.50
CA THR A 55 -7.91 -0.20 -4.83
C THR A 55 -8.70 -0.53 -3.57
N ILE A 56 -8.27 0.02 -2.43
CA ILE A 56 -8.95 -0.15 -1.13
C ILE A 56 -9.24 1.21 -0.53
N LYS A 57 -10.17 1.27 0.42
CA LYS A 57 -10.42 2.47 1.23
C LYS A 57 -9.70 2.36 2.56
N THR A 58 -9.15 3.47 3.04
CA THR A 58 -8.64 3.55 4.41
C THR A 58 -9.79 3.39 5.40
N THR A 59 -9.55 2.64 6.48
CA THR A 59 -10.50 2.46 7.58
C THR A 59 -10.13 3.38 8.75
N THR A 60 -10.70 3.12 9.94
CA THR A 60 -10.44 3.87 11.17
C THR A 60 -8.94 4.11 11.39
N GLY A 61 -8.58 5.35 11.71
CA GLY A 61 -7.18 5.73 11.91
C GLY A 61 -6.34 5.74 10.62
N GLY A 62 -6.97 5.74 9.44
CA GLY A 62 -6.26 5.75 8.16
C GLY A 62 -5.66 4.39 7.79
N ALA A 63 -6.06 3.31 8.48
CA ALA A 63 -5.45 1.99 8.29
C ALA A 63 -5.74 1.41 6.90
N LEU A 64 -4.75 0.72 6.34
CA LEU A 64 -4.80 0.00 5.08
C LEU A 64 -4.43 -1.46 5.35
N LYS A 65 -5.31 -2.38 4.94
CA LYS A 65 -5.04 -3.82 5.01
C LYS A 65 -5.74 -4.52 3.85
N THR A 66 -5.00 -5.33 3.12
CA THR A 66 -5.61 -6.18 2.10
C THR A 66 -4.77 -7.41 1.83
N THR A 67 -5.35 -8.37 1.13
CA THR A 67 -4.68 -9.59 0.70
C THR A 67 -4.56 -9.66 -0.81
N VAL A 68 -3.45 -10.26 -1.26
CA VAL A 68 -3.11 -10.54 -2.67
C VAL A 68 -2.43 -11.90 -2.76
N THR A 69 -2.41 -12.50 -3.95
CA THR A 69 -1.75 -13.78 -4.19
C THR A 69 -0.33 -13.55 -4.70
N ALA A 70 0.65 -14.16 -4.02
CA ALA A 70 2.04 -14.19 -4.44
C ALA A 70 2.19 -14.97 -5.75
N SER A 71 2.75 -14.37 -6.78
CA SER A 71 2.94 -15.05 -8.08
C SER A 71 4.40 -15.06 -8.54
N VAL A 72 5.10 -13.94 -8.32
CA VAL A 72 6.49 -13.70 -8.69
C VAL A 72 7.10 -12.68 -7.73
N ASP A 73 8.43 -12.67 -7.65
CA ASP A 73 9.19 -11.62 -6.98
C ASP A 73 8.81 -10.20 -7.45
N GLY A 74 8.81 -9.27 -6.52
CA GLY A 74 8.62 -7.86 -6.82
C GLY A 74 8.31 -7.01 -5.61
N THR A 75 7.94 -5.77 -5.85
CA THR A 75 7.71 -4.77 -4.81
C THR A 75 6.26 -4.33 -4.81
N TYR A 76 5.59 -4.43 -3.66
CA TYR A 76 4.29 -3.80 -3.44
C TYR A 76 4.47 -2.37 -2.93
N ARG A 77 3.59 -1.45 -3.31
CA ARG A 77 3.47 -0.15 -2.65
C ARG A 77 2.02 0.32 -2.57
N TYR A 78 1.70 1.10 -1.54
CA TYR A 78 0.48 1.91 -1.56
C TYR A 78 0.74 3.25 -2.25
N SER A 79 -0.25 3.71 -3.04
CA SER A 79 -0.24 4.97 -3.78
C SER A 79 -1.55 5.69 -3.56
N PHE A 80 -1.47 6.87 -2.95
CA PHE A 80 -2.58 7.78 -2.75
C PHE A 80 -2.54 8.85 -3.84
N ALA A 81 -3.65 9.01 -4.57
CA ALA A 81 -3.74 9.93 -5.70
C ALA A 81 -3.82 11.41 -5.31
N GLY A 82 -3.96 11.70 -4.01
CA GLY A 82 -4.25 13.04 -3.54
C GLY A 82 -5.73 13.39 -3.63
N THR A 83 -6.09 14.51 -3.02
CA THR A 83 -7.33 15.24 -3.19
C THR A 83 -7.01 16.67 -3.61
N THR A 84 -8.03 17.53 -3.72
CA THR A 84 -7.84 18.96 -3.97
C THR A 84 -7.06 19.68 -2.86
N THR A 85 -7.06 19.15 -1.63
CA THR A 85 -6.43 19.78 -0.46
C THR A 85 -5.30 18.95 0.15
N THR A 86 -5.12 17.70 -0.27
CA THR A 86 -4.06 16.81 0.22
C THR A 86 -3.25 16.28 -0.96
N PRO A 87 -1.93 16.50 -1.03
CA PRO A 87 -1.13 16.06 -2.17
C PRO A 87 -1.08 14.53 -2.30
N ALA A 88 -0.79 14.07 -3.52
CA ALA A 88 -0.53 12.66 -3.79
C ALA A 88 0.74 12.19 -3.08
N VAL A 89 0.77 10.92 -2.66
CA VAL A 89 1.95 10.32 -2.03
C VAL A 89 2.06 8.84 -2.36
N ASN A 90 3.29 8.37 -2.53
CA ASN A 90 3.61 6.96 -2.72
C ASN A 90 4.42 6.47 -1.52
N ALA A 91 4.08 5.29 -1.01
CA ALA A 91 4.94 4.60 -0.05
C ALA A 91 6.24 4.12 -0.71
N THR A 92 7.31 4.00 0.06
CA THR A 92 8.63 3.48 -0.37
C THR A 92 8.52 2.11 -1.05
N GLY A 93 7.57 1.30 -0.62
CA GLY A 93 7.32 -0.05 -1.10
C GLY A 93 7.93 -1.12 -0.20
N ASP A 94 7.53 -2.36 -0.43
CA ASP A 94 8.01 -3.55 0.28
C ASP A 94 8.19 -4.73 -0.68
N TYR A 95 9.34 -5.41 -0.60
CA TYR A 95 9.75 -6.42 -1.58
C TYR A 95 9.47 -7.83 -1.09
N ILE A 96 8.73 -8.59 -1.90
CA ILE A 96 8.40 -9.99 -1.63
C ILE A 96 9.34 -10.95 -2.38
N ASP A 97 9.85 -11.95 -1.67
CA ASP A 97 10.58 -13.11 -2.22
C ASP A 97 9.62 -14.30 -2.37
N VAL A 98 9.39 -14.74 -3.61
CA VAL A 98 8.46 -15.84 -3.93
C VAL A 98 9.24 -17.12 -4.24
N ARG A 99 8.94 -18.18 -3.50
CA ARG A 99 9.60 -19.50 -3.61
C ARG A 99 8.69 -20.61 -4.10
#